data_AF-A0A8J3EKM4-F1
#
_entry.id   AF-A0A8J3EKM4-F1
#
_cell.length_a   1.000
_cell.length_b   1.000
_cell.length_c   1.000
_cell.angle_alpha   90.00
_cell.angle_beta   90.00
_cell.angle_gamma   90.00
#
_symmetry.space_group_name_H-M   'P 1'
#
loop_
_entity.id
_entity.type
_entity.pdbx_description
1 polymer ?
#
loop_
_entity_poly.entity_id
_entity_poly.type
_entity_poly.pdbx_seq_one_letter_code
_entity_poly.pdbx_strand_id
1 'polypeptide(L)'
;MFEFKKEKGLTLIEVLVSIVLLSLILIMFFSMFIQTAKVNNSSETIIDATYIAQTEMERIYSYSKNTSYSKREDALADLNFNKVANIDDWIIFEKNDSNSDFKIVVKLQKQQLEENMNRLILEVYNGDDNIQAKMENAILWRTD
;
A
#
# COMPACT_ATOMS: atom_id res chain seq x y z
N MET A 1 -37.43 -67.14 -12.63
CA MET A 1 -36.18 -67.00 -13.41
C MET A 1 -35.56 -65.69 -12.98
N PHE A 2 -34.43 -65.73 -12.26
CA PHE A 2 -33.80 -64.54 -11.71
C PHE A 2 -32.87 -63.94 -12.77
N GLU A 3 -33.19 -62.73 -13.24
CA GLU A 3 -32.32 -61.93 -14.10
C GLU A 3 -31.16 -61.39 -13.27
N PHE A 4 -29.95 -61.87 -13.52
CA PHE A 4 -28.72 -61.24 -13.02
C PHE A 4 -28.48 -59.96 -13.83
N LYS A 5 -28.72 -58.80 -13.22
CA LYS A 5 -28.27 -57.51 -13.76
C LYS A 5 -26.74 -57.54 -13.86
N LYS A 6 -26.20 -57.44 -15.08
CA LYS A 6 -24.77 -57.20 -15.31
C LYS A 6 -24.44 -55.77 -14.88
N GLU A 7 -23.88 -55.62 -13.68
CA GLU A 7 -23.17 -54.41 -13.26
C GLU A 7 -22.03 -54.16 -14.28
N LYS A 8 -22.17 -53.14 -15.13
CA LYS A 8 -21.08 -52.74 -16.04
C LYS A 8 -19.95 -52.16 -15.18
N GLY A 9 -18.90 -52.94 -14.97
CA GLY A 9 -17.67 -52.46 -14.33
C GLY A 9 -17.04 -51.30 -15.12
N LEU A 10 -16.38 -50.38 -14.42
CA LEU A 10 -15.62 -49.27 -15.00
C LEU A 10 -14.58 -49.79 -16.00
N THR A 11 -14.55 -49.19 -17.17
CA THR A 11 -13.53 -49.49 -18.18
C THR A 11 -12.23 -48.74 -17.88
N LEU A 12 -11.08 -49.31 -18.25
CA LEU A 12 -9.77 -48.66 -18.10
C LEU A 12 -9.71 -47.29 -18.78
N ILE A 13 -10.40 -47.12 -19.92
CA ILE A 13 -10.45 -45.86 -20.65
C ILE A 13 -11.22 -44.78 -19.87
N GLU A 14 -12.32 -45.12 -19.20
CA GLU A 14 -13.07 -44.19 -18.35
C GLU A 14 -12.24 -43.71 -17.16
N VAL A 15 -11.47 -44.61 -16.53
CA VAL A 15 -10.55 -44.23 -15.44
C VAL A 15 -9.47 -43.28 -15.95
N LEU A 16 -8.89 -43.56 -17.12
CA LEU A 16 -7.86 -42.70 -17.71
C LEU A 16 -8.41 -41.31 -18.05
N VAL A 17 -9.59 -41.23 -18.67
CA VAL A 17 -10.26 -39.96 -18.96
C VAL A 17 -10.58 -39.20 -17.68
N SER A 18 -11.03 -39.89 -16.62
CA SER A 18 -11.34 -39.26 -15.33
C SER A 18 -10.10 -38.65 -14.66
N ILE A 19 -8.97 -39.35 -14.70
CA ILE A 19 -7.69 -38.85 -14.15
C ILE A 19 -7.20 -37.63 -14.93
N VAL A 20 -7.34 -37.65 -16.27
CA VAL A 20 -6.99 -36.50 -17.12
C VAL A 20 -7.89 -35.30 -16.81
N LEU A 21 -9.19 -35.50 -16.67
CA LEU A 21 -10.11 -34.42 -16.30
C LEU A 21 -9.80 -33.88 -14.91
N LEU A 22 -9.51 -34.76 -13.95
CA LEU A 22 -9.14 -34.36 -12.59
C LEU A 22 -7.84 -33.55 -12.57
N SER A 23 -6.82 -33.96 -13.33
CA SER A 23 -5.54 -33.25 -13.37
C SER A 23 -5.68 -31.85 -13.95
N LEU A 24 -6.50 -31.68 -15.00
CA LEU A 24 -6.83 -30.36 -15.55
C LEU A 24 -7.48 -29.46 -14.50
N ILE A 25 -8.41 -30.00 -13.71
CA ILE A 25 -9.06 -29.28 -12.63
C ILE A 25 -8.06 -28.85 -11.55
N LEU A 26 -7.17 -29.76 -11.13
CA LEU A 26 -6.16 -29.47 -10.10
C LEU A 26 -5.18 -28.37 -10.51
N ILE A 27 -4.76 -28.33 -11.78
CA ILE A 27 -3.85 -27.29 -12.29
C ILE A 27 -4.48 -25.89 -12.15
N MET A 28 -5.79 -25.76 -12.43
CA MET A 28 -6.50 -24.50 -12.25
C MET A 28 -6.50 -24.05 -10.78
N PHE A 29 -6.75 -24.97 -9.84
CA PHE A 29 -6.72 -24.67 -8.42
C PHE A 29 -5.33 -24.32 -7.89
N PHE A 30 -4.26 -24.97 -8.37
CA PHE A 30 -2.90 -24.60 -7.97
C PHE A 30 -2.54 -23.18 -8.36
N SER A 31 -2.92 -22.74 -9.56
CA SER A 31 -2.75 -21.35 -9.98
C SER A 31 -3.51 -20.38 -9.07
N MET A 32 -4.74 -20.75 -8.68
CA MET A 32 -5.54 -19.94 -7.76
C MET A 32 -4.85 -19.79 -6.40
N PHE A 33 -4.31 -20.87 -5.82
CA PHE A 33 -3.63 -20.81 -4.53
C PHE A 33 -2.37 -19.92 -4.54
N ILE A 34 -1.56 -20.03 -5.60
CA ILE A 34 -0.38 -19.17 -5.77
C ILE A 34 -0.80 -17.69 -5.87
N GLN A 35 -1.87 -17.41 -6.61
CA GLN A 35 -2.41 -16.05 -6.73
C GLN A 35 -2.92 -15.54 -5.39
N THR A 36 -3.69 -16.34 -4.64
CA THR A 36 -4.18 -15.96 -3.30
C THR A 36 -3.04 -15.64 -2.34
N ALA A 37 -1.97 -16.44 -2.32
CA ALA A 37 -0.82 -16.16 -1.47
C ALA A 37 -0.16 -14.81 -1.81
N LYS A 38 0.01 -14.50 -3.10
CA LYS A 38 0.54 -13.21 -3.55
C LYS A 38 -0.37 -12.04 -3.20
N VAL A 39 -1.69 -12.20 -3.37
CA VAL A 39 -2.68 -11.18 -3.03
C VAL A 39 -2.65 -10.91 -1.53
N ASN A 40 -2.62 -11.94 -0.69
CA ASN A 40 -2.57 -11.78 0.77
C ASN A 40 -1.33 -10.98 1.21
N ASN A 41 -0.13 -11.34 0.74
CA ASN A 41 1.10 -10.63 1.09
C ASN A 41 1.08 -9.16 0.61
N SER A 42 0.56 -8.92 -0.59
CA SER A 42 0.38 -7.57 -1.13
C SER A 42 -0.62 -6.76 -0.31
N SER A 43 -1.75 -7.37 0.08
CA SER A 43 -2.76 -6.73 0.93
C SER A 43 -2.21 -6.38 2.31
N GLU A 44 -1.44 -7.27 2.94
CA GLU A 44 -0.75 -6.98 4.20
C GLU A 44 0.17 -5.76 4.07
N THR A 45 1.01 -5.75 3.03
CA THR A 45 1.92 -4.63 2.74
C THR A 45 1.17 -3.30 2.54
N ILE A 46 0.05 -3.31 1.80
CA ILE A 46 -0.77 -2.12 1.56
C ILE A 46 -1.44 -1.63 2.86
N ILE A 47 -1.92 -2.54 3.70
CA ILE A 47 -2.52 -2.21 4.99
C ILE A 47 -1.49 -1.54 5.90
N ASP A 48 -0.30 -2.10 6.02
CA ASP A 48 0.78 -1.54 6.83
C ASP A 48 1.21 -0.17 6.32
N ALA A 49 1.43 -0.02 5.01
CA ALA A 49 1.76 1.26 4.41
C ALA A 49 0.66 2.31 4.61
N THR A 50 -0.61 1.90 4.55
CA THR A 50 -1.75 2.79 4.80
C THR A 50 -1.78 3.23 6.27
N TYR A 51 -1.52 2.33 7.20
CA TYR A 51 -1.43 2.65 8.62
C TYR A 51 -0.29 3.63 8.92
N ILE A 52 0.89 3.41 8.32
CA ILE A 52 2.03 4.33 8.41
C ILE A 52 1.65 5.70 7.84
N ALA A 53 1.05 5.73 6.64
CA ALA A 53 0.64 6.97 5.98
C ALA A 53 -0.35 7.76 6.85
N GLN A 54 -1.35 7.09 7.43
CA GLN A 54 -2.33 7.72 8.30
C GLN A 54 -1.66 8.28 9.56
N THR A 55 -0.83 7.47 10.22
CA THR A 55 -0.17 7.85 11.47
C THR A 55 0.73 9.07 11.27
N GLU A 56 1.53 9.09 10.20
CA GLU A 56 2.40 10.23 9.91
C GLU A 56 1.60 11.48 9.47
N MET A 57 0.53 11.32 8.69
CA MET A 57 -0.36 12.43 8.35
C MET A 57 -0.99 13.06 9.60
N GLU A 58 -1.49 12.24 10.53
CA GLU A 58 -2.04 12.70 11.81
C GLU A 58 -0.99 13.40 12.67
N ARG A 59 0.25 12.88 12.70
CA ARG A 59 1.38 13.53 13.40
C ARG A 59 1.70 14.90 12.82
N ILE A 60 1.78 15.03 11.49
CA ILE A 60 2.03 16.30 10.81
C ILE A 60 0.89 17.29 11.10
N TYR A 61 -0.37 16.85 10.98
CA TYR A 61 -1.54 17.67 11.30
C TYR A 61 -1.57 18.12 12.77
N SER A 62 -1.19 17.25 13.71
CA SER A 62 -1.09 17.63 15.12
C SER A 62 0.00 18.67 15.37
N TYR A 63 1.13 18.57 14.66
CA TYR A 63 2.22 19.55 14.74
C TYR A 63 1.86 20.89 14.11
N SER A 64 1.11 20.89 13.01
CA SER A 64 0.71 22.12 12.30
C SER A 64 -0.14 23.05 13.17
N LYS A 65 -0.94 22.50 14.10
CA LYS A 65 -1.75 23.28 15.04
C LYS A 65 -0.93 24.14 15.99
N ASN A 66 0.30 23.72 16.29
CA ASN A 66 1.19 24.40 17.24
C ASN A 66 2.35 25.14 16.56
N THR A 67 2.53 24.91 15.25
CA THR A 67 3.62 25.50 14.47
C THR A 67 3.09 26.62 13.60
N SER A 68 3.76 27.76 13.62
CA SER A 68 3.38 28.85 12.75
C SER A 68 3.75 28.58 11.30
N TYR A 69 3.01 29.19 10.37
CA TYR A 69 3.22 29.00 8.93
C TYR A 69 4.67 29.26 8.48
N SER A 70 5.32 30.27 9.07
CA SER A 70 6.71 30.63 8.78
C SER A 70 7.71 29.51 9.11
N LYS A 71 7.38 28.63 10.05
CA LYS A 71 8.22 27.52 10.55
C LYS A 71 7.77 26.13 10.08
N ARG A 72 6.89 26.06 9.07
CA ARG A 72 6.33 24.79 8.58
C ARG A 72 7.37 23.78 8.07
N GLU A 73 8.47 24.25 7.49
CA GLU A 73 9.56 23.37 7.04
C GLU A 73 10.32 22.79 8.24
N ASP A 74 10.54 23.61 9.28
CA ASP A 74 11.15 23.18 10.54
C ASP A 74 10.28 22.14 11.26
N ALA A 75 8.94 22.28 11.19
CA ALA A 75 8.01 21.31 11.75
C ALA A 75 8.20 19.89 11.18
N LEU A 76 8.52 19.78 9.89
CA LEU A 76 8.82 18.50 9.25
C LEU A 76 10.20 17.97 9.67
N ALA A 77 11.19 18.86 9.80
CA ALA A 77 12.50 18.48 10.33
C ALA A 77 12.42 17.94 11.77
N ASP A 78 11.62 18.56 12.64
CA ASP A 78 11.37 18.10 14.02
C ASP A 78 10.69 16.72 14.07
N LEU A 79 9.97 16.35 13.02
CA LEU A 79 9.37 15.03 12.83
C LEU A 79 10.31 14.00 12.19
N ASN A 80 11.60 14.33 12.08
CA ASN A 80 12.68 13.55 11.45
C ASN A 80 12.51 13.39 9.92
N PHE A 81 11.83 14.32 9.26
CA PHE A 81 11.83 14.38 7.80
C PHE A 81 12.99 15.25 7.31
N ASN A 82 13.85 14.67 6.48
CA ASN A 82 14.96 15.38 5.87
C ASN A 82 14.51 16.02 4.56
N LYS A 83 14.78 17.30 4.36
CA LYS A 83 14.51 17.98 3.09
C LYS A 83 15.49 17.46 2.02
N VAL A 84 14.95 16.87 0.96
CA VAL A 84 15.75 16.23 -0.10
C VAL A 84 15.78 17.09 -1.36
N ALA A 85 14.66 17.70 -1.72
CA ALA A 85 14.56 18.46 -2.95
C ALA A 85 13.54 19.61 -2.86
N ASN A 86 13.69 20.53 -3.81
CA ASN A 86 12.80 21.66 -4.00
C ASN A 86 12.57 21.78 -5.51
N ILE A 87 11.46 21.22 -5.99
CA ILE A 87 11.16 21.02 -7.41
C ILE A 87 9.83 21.69 -7.72
N ASP A 88 9.80 22.54 -8.74
CA ASP A 88 8.61 23.28 -9.19
C ASP A 88 7.88 24.00 -8.05
N ASP A 89 6.66 23.57 -7.71
CA ASP A 89 5.84 24.13 -6.63
C ASP A 89 5.89 23.31 -5.34
N TRP A 90 6.78 22.32 -5.24
CA TRP A 90 6.85 21.38 -4.13
C TRP A 90 8.19 21.42 -3.40
N ILE A 91 8.12 21.20 -2.09
CA ILE A 91 9.25 20.90 -1.22
C ILE A 91 9.11 19.44 -0.82
N ILE A 92 10.14 18.65 -1.12
CA ILE A 92 10.14 17.21 -0.90
C ILE A 92 10.98 16.89 0.32
N PHE A 93 10.39 16.15 1.24
CA PHE A 93 11.02 15.63 2.43
C PHE A 93 10.93 14.12 2.45
N GLU A 94 11.95 13.48 3.01
CA GLU A 94 12.02 12.03 3.13
C GLU A 94 12.37 11.60 4.55
N LYS A 95 11.76 10.50 4.97
CA LYS A 95 12.07 9.80 6.20
C LYS A 95 12.19 8.32 5.88
N ASN A 96 13.37 7.77 6.15
CA ASN A 96 13.60 6.33 6.11
C ASN A 96 13.40 5.80 7.52
N ASP A 97 12.49 4.85 7.67
CA ASP A 97 12.38 4.11 8.92
C ASP A 97 13.47 3.02 8.93
N SER A 98 14.42 3.10 9.86
CA SER A 98 15.52 2.13 9.95
C SER A 98 15.04 0.71 10.27
N ASN A 99 13.80 0.56 10.75
CA ASN A 99 13.22 -0.72 11.14
C ASN A 99 12.23 -1.28 10.10
N SER A 100 12.00 -0.59 8.99
CA SER A 100 11.06 -1.05 7.96
C SER A 100 11.61 -0.84 6.56
N ASP A 101 11.18 -1.68 5.62
CA ASP A 101 11.49 -1.51 4.19
C ASP A 101 10.72 -0.34 3.54
N PHE A 102 10.00 0.45 4.36
CA PHE A 102 9.23 1.59 3.89
C PHE A 102 10.03 2.89 3.90
N LYS A 103 9.96 3.59 2.77
CA LYS A 103 10.40 4.98 2.60
C LYS A 103 9.17 5.88 2.62
N ILE A 104 9.19 6.91 3.46
CA ILE A 104 8.09 7.88 3.57
C ILE A 104 8.53 9.18 2.91
N VAL A 105 7.73 9.66 1.97
CA VAL A 105 7.97 10.90 1.22
C VAL A 105 6.83 11.87 1.47
N VAL A 106 7.17 13.09 1.87
CA VAL A 106 6.22 14.19 2.08
C VAL A 106 6.50 15.28 1.06
N LYS A 107 5.48 15.64 0.28
CA LYS A 107 5.51 16.76 -0.66
C LYS A 107 4.64 17.87 -0.09
N LEU A 108 5.27 18.97 0.28
CA LEU A 108 4.62 20.18 0.78
C LEU A 108 4.58 21.23 -0.33
N GLN A 109 3.40 21.75 -0.64
CA GLN A 109 3.27 22.82 -1.63
C GLN A 109 3.87 24.12 -1.10
N LYS A 110 4.68 24.79 -1.92
CA LYS A 110 5.33 26.08 -1.59
C LYS A 110 4.33 27.20 -1.44
N GLN A 111 3.38 27.24 -2.38
CA GLN A 111 2.33 28.25 -2.44
C GLN A 111 1.26 27.91 -1.40
N GLN A 112 0.71 28.95 -0.79
CA GLN A 112 -0.47 28.84 0.06
C GLN A 112 -1.70 28.57 -0.83
N LEU A 113 -2.56 27.66 -0.39
CA LEU A 113 -3.89 27.51 -0.98
C LEU A 113 -4.81 28.65 -0.54
N GLU A 114 -4.75 28.94 0.75
CA GLU A 114 -5.44 30.02 1.48
C GLU A 114 -4.50 30.49 2.59
N GLU A 115 -4.85 31.57 3.31
CA GLU A 115 -4.02 32.12 4.39
C GLU A 115 -3.56 31.01 5.37
N ASN A 116 -2.25 30.81 5.44
CA ASN A 116 -1.60 29.80 6.27
C ASN A 116 -1.98 28.33 5.99
N MET A 117 -2.50 28.02 4.80
CA MET A 117 -2.86 26.66 4.41
C MET A 117 -2.00 26.16 3.24
N ASN A 118 -1.42 24.96 3.35
CA ASN A 118 -0.72 24.31 2.24
C ASN A 118 -1.34 22.95 1.92
N ARG A 119 -1.26 22.56 0.64
CA ARG A 119 -1.46 21.17 0.24
C ARG A 119 -0.27 20.33 0.69
N LEU A 120 -0.55 19.18 1.27
CA LEU A 120 0.43 18.17 1.63
C LEU A 120 0.04 16.83 1.02
N ILE A 121 1.00 16.18 0.38
CA ILE A 121 0.88 14.82 -0.13
C ILE A 121 1.90 13.97 0.61
N LEU A 122 1.45 12.86 1.18
CA LEU A 122 2.29 11.85 1.81
C LEU A 122 2.21 10.56 0.99
N GLU A 123 3.36 10.01 0.64
CA GLU A 123 3.50 8.78 -0.12
C GLU A 123 4.39 7.81 0.67
N VAL A 124 3.94 6.56 0.80
CA VAL A 124 4.70 5.47 1.43
C VAL A 124 5.08 4.48 0.36
N TYR A 125 6.38 4.26 0.22
CA TYR A 125 6.99 3.38 -0.77
C TYR A 125 7.50 2.12 -0.08
N ASN A 126 7.31 0.97 -0.71
CA ASN A 126 8.04 -0.25 -0.38
C ASN A 126 9.15 -0.45 -1.42
N GLY A 127 10.40 -0.29 -1.02
CA GLY A 127 11.55 -0.22 -1.94
C GLY A 127 11.65 1.12 -2.69
N ASP A 128 12.31 1.12 -3.85
CA ASP A 128 12.76 2.37 -4.48
C ASP A 128 11.63 3.20 -5.13
N ASP A 129 10.62 2.57 -5.73
CA ASP A 129 9.62 3.27 -6.55
C ASP A 129 8.20 2.66 -6.54
N ASN A 130 7.91 1.76 -5.58
CA ASN A 130 6.60 1.11 -5.49
C ASN A 130 5.73 1.72 -4.39
N ILE A 131 4.91 2.72 -4.76
CA ILE A 131 3.96 3.37 -3.85
C ILE A 131 2.91 2.36 -3.38
N GLN A 132 2.85 2.13 -2.08
CA GLN A 132 1.85 1.26 -1.44
C GLN A 132 0.68 2.05 -0.87
N ALA A 133 0.93 3.28 -0.41
CA ALA A 133 -0.10 4.16 0.12
C ALA A 133 0.18 5.62 -0.23
N LYS A 134 -0.89 6.38 -0.44
CA LYS A 134 -0.85 7.81 -0.70
C LYS A 134 -2.00 8.50 0.01
N MET A 135 -1.69 9.58 0.72
CA MET A 135 -2.66 10.43 1.38
C MET A 135 -2.42 11.88 0.99
N GLU A 136 -3.51 12.62 0.82
CA GLU A 136 -3.46 14.02 0.46
C GLU A 136 -4.40 14.81 1.36
N ASN A 137 -3.91 15.96 1.86
CA ASN A 137 -4.71 16.84 2.69
C ASN A 137 -4.32 18.31 2.51
N ALA A 138 -5.23 19.22 2.86
CA ALA A 138 -4.94 20.63 3.04
C ALA A 138 -4.70 20.88 4.54
N ILE A 139 -3.50 21.32 4.88
CA ILE A 139 -3.09 21.52 6.27
C ILE A 139 -3.05 23.01 6.57
N LEU A 140 -3.85 23.41 7.55
CA LEU A 140 -3.81 24.75 8.14
C LEU A 140 -2.73 24.80 9.21
N TRP A 141 -1.84 25.77 9.09
CA TRP A 141 -0.82 26.11 10.05
C TRP A 141 -1.30 27.21 10.98
N ARG A 142 -0.72 27.31 12.18
CA ARG A 142 -1.04 28.42 13.07
C ARG A 142 -0.60 29.74 12.43
N THR A 143 -1.38 30.79 12.61
CA THR A 143 -0.94 32.15 12.29
C THR A 143 0.21 32.54 13.22
N ASP A 144 1.15 33.34 12.72
CA ASP A 144 2.22 33.93 13.54
C ASP A 144 1.67 34.86 14.64
#